data_AF-A0A1C5MWC5-F1
#
_entry.id   AF-A0A1C5MWC5-F1
#
_cell.length_a   1.000
_cell.length_b   1.000
_cell.length_c   1.000
_cell.angle_alpha   90.00
_cell.angle_beta   90.00
_cell.angle_gamma   90.00
#
_symmetry.space_group_name_H-M   'P 1'
#
loop_
_entity.id
_entity.type
_entity.pdbx_description
1 polymer ?
#
loop_
_entity_poly.entity_id
_entity_poly.type
_entity_poly.pdbx_seq_one_letter_code
_entity_poly.pdbx_strand_id
1 'polypeptide(L)'
;MNRIIGKKAPDFHLKAVSGDGEDFFDVSLDTYKGHWLVLFFYPMDFTFVCPTEITSFSKDLHLFEEADAKLLAVSTDSEYTHQAWIRNGLGRIGYPLGADKTLSMATDYGVLLEDQGVALRGLFIIDPDQTIRYSVIHDNNIGRNTQEVLRVLKALQTGSLCGANWTIGSQPLKEDRPSLPDSFTSDKTVRIYTLPGCSYCRQVKEFLADNGISYEEIDLDSDLQGQAFMDSRGYTALPVTVIGSHEISGFRLDKIKELLL
;
A
#
# COMPACT_ATOMS: atom_id res chain seq x y z
N MET A 1 2.77 18.58 5.32
CA MET A 1 1.60 17.88 4.74
C MET A 1 0.80 17.30 5.90
N ASN A 2 -0.44 17.74 6.09
CA ASN A 2 -1.28 17.23 7.17
C ASN A 2 -1.82 15.85 6.79
N ARG A 3 -1.76 14.88 7.72
CA ARG A 3 -2.38 13.55 7.52
C ARG A 3 -3.88 13.70 7.31
N ILE A 4 -4.39 13.24 6.17
CA ILE A 4 -5.82 13.26 5.83
C ILE A 4 -6.50 11.88 5.96
N ILE A 5 -5.74 10.79 5.79
CA ILE A 5 -6.24 9.42 5.95
C ILE A 5 -6.73 9.17 7.38
N GLY A 6 -7.94 8.64 7.49
CA GLY A 6 -8.64 8.36 8.75
C GLY A 6 -9.33 9.58 9.37
N LYS A 7 -9.36 10.72 8.67
CA LYS A 7 -10.13 11.90 9.07
C LYS A 7 -11.41 12.00 8.26
N LYS A 8 -12.38 12.77 8.78
CA LYS A 8 -13.54 13.18 7.98
C LYS A 8 -13.06 13.93 6.74
N ALA A 9 -13.71 13.65 5.62
CA ALA A 9 -13.48 14.38 4.38
C ALA A 9 -13.79 15.87 4.63
N PRO A 10 -12.96 16.80 4.10
CA PRO A 10 -13.36 18.19 4.04
C PRO A 10 -14.73 18.33 3.39
N ASP A 11 -15.60 19.12 4.02
CA ASP A 11 -16.93 19.36 3.48
C ASP A 11 -16.84 20.14 2.17
N PHE A 12 -17.79 19.92 1.27
CA PHE A 12 -17.86 20.63 0.00
C PHE A 12 -19.29 20.82 -0.46
N HIS A 13 -19.51 21.92 -1.18
CA HIS A 13 -20.76 22.22 -1.86
C HIS A 13 -20.43 22.87 -3.20
N LEU A 14 -20.75 22.19 -4.30
CA LEU A 14 -20.37 22.61 -5.66
C LEU A 14 -21.58 22.59 -6.59
N LYS A 15 -21.52 23.43 -7.63
CA LYS A 15 -22.30 23.18 -8.85
C LYS A 15 -21.67 22.05 -9.63
N ALA A 16 -22.50 21.20 -10.23
CA ALA A 16 -22.07 20.10 -11.08
C ALA A 16 -22.93 20.01 -12.33
N VAL A 17 -22.41 19.31 -13.33
CA VAL A 17 -23.10 18.96 -14.57
C VAL A 17 -23.34 17.47 -14.61
N SER A 18 -24.51 17.05 -15.05
CA SER A 18 -24.80 15.64 -15.33
C SER A 18 -23.85 15.11 -16.41
N GLY A 19 -23.53 13.81 -16.36
CA GLY A 19 -22.58 13.21 -17.28
C GLY A 19 -23.01 13.23 -18.75
N ASP A 20 -24.28 13.47 -19.04
CA ASP A 20 -24.79 13.71 -20.39
C ASP A 20 -24.79 15.19 -20.83
N GLY A 21 -24.45 16.10 -19.93
CA GLY A 21 -24.33 17.52 -20.20
C GLY A 21 -25.66 18.28 -20.20
N GLU A 22 -26.76 17.66 -19.76
CA GLU A 22 -28.10 18.25 -19.86
C GLU A 22 -28.50 19.09 -18.65
N ASP A 23 -28.13 18.66 -17.44
CA ASP A 23 -28.61 19.27 -16.20
C ASP A 23 -27.47 19.87 -15.36
N PHE A 24 -27.74 21.04 -14.79
CA PHE A 24 -26.95 21.63 -13.71
C PHE A 24 -27.60 21.36 -12.37
N PHE A 25 -26.83 20.94 -11.37
CA PHE A 25 -27.34 20.67 -10.03
C PHE A 25 -26.29 20.90 -8.95
N ASP A 26 -26.72 20.94 -7.70
CA ASP A 26 -25.83 21.06 -6.54
C ASP A 26 -25.41 19.67 -6.04
N VAL A 27 -24.11 19.49 -5.82
CA VAL A 27 -23.55 18.33 -5.12
C VAL A 27 -22.91 18.78 -3.82
N SER A 28 -22.94 17.90 -2.83
CA SER A 28 -22.24 18.09 -1.55
C SER A 28 -21.72 16.78 -1.02
N LEU A 29 -20.83 16.83 -0.04
CA LEU A 29 -20.38 15.63 0.64
C LEU A 29 -21.55 14.80 1.20
N ASP A 30 -22.59 15.48 1.72
CA ASP A 30 -23.80 14.85 2.24
C ASP A 30 -24.63 14.12 1.19
N THR A 31 -24.59 14.52 -0.08
CA THR A 31 -25.30 13.80 -1.17
C THR A 31 -24.77 12.38 -1.39
N TYR A 32 -23.57 12.08 -0.88
CA TYR A 32 -22.92 10.77 -0.99
C TYR A 32 -22.94 9.97 0.32
N LYS A 33 -23.57 10.50 1.39
CA LYS A 33 -23.63 9.84 2.69
C LYS A 33 -24.29 8.46 2.58
N GLY A 34 -23.70 7.47 3.25
CA GLY A 34 -24.19 6.09 3.19
C GLY A 34 -23.66 5.28 1.99
N HIS A 35 -22.96 5.92 1.05
CA HIS A 35 -22.30 5.26 -0.08
C HIS A 35 -20.79 5.50 -0.03
N TRP A 36 -20.02 4.64 -0.67
CA TRP A 36 -18.61 4.96 -0.95
C TRP A 36 -18.55 6.06 -2.01
N LEU A 37 -17.57 6.96 -1.90
CA LEU A 37 -17.30 7.99 -2.90
C LEU A 37 -15.85 7.88 -3.36
N VAL A 38 -15.66 7.68 -4.65
CA VAL A 38 -14.38 7.90 -5.33
C VAL A 38 -14.42 9.32 -5.90
N LEU A 39 -13.81 10.23 -5.16
CA LEU A 39 -13.64 11.62 -5.53
C LEU A 39 -12.28 11.80 -6.20
N PHE A 40 -12.25 12.42 -7.37
CA PHE A 40 -10.97 12.64 -8.04
C PHE A 40 -10.90 13.98 -8.75
N PHE A 41 -9.74 14.61 -8.64
CA PHE A 41 -9.43 15.87 -9.27
C PHE A 41 -8.69 15.66 -10.58
N TYR A 42 -8.85 16.59 -11.51
CA TYR A 42 -8.08 16.67 -12.74
C TYR A 42 -7.77 18.14 -13.07
N PRO A 43 -6.70 18.42 -13.84
CA PRO A 43 -6.19 19.78 -13.96
C PRO A 43 -7.12 20.76 -14.66
N MET A 44 -7.64 20.37 -15.83
CA MET A 44 -8.40 21.25 -16.71
C MET A 44 -9.13 20.46 -17.81
N ASP A 45 -10.31 20.93 -18.19
CA ASP A 45 -11.07 20.52 -19.38
C ASP A 45 -10.30 20.78 -20.68
N PHE A 46 -10.70 20.12 -21.77
CA PHE A 46 -10.10 20.30 -23.11
C PHE A 46 -8.58 20.06 -23.19
N THR A 47 -8.01 19.28 -22.26
CA THR A 47 -6.61 18.83 -22.29
C THR A 47 -6.47 17.39 -22.80
N PHE A 48 -5.25 16.90 -23.02
CA PHE A 48 -5.01 15.62 -23.72
C PHE A 48 -5.11 14.36 -22.84
N VAL A 49 -4.72 14.43 -21.56
CA VAL A 49 -4.70 13.26 -20.66
C VAL A 49 -6.01 13.11 -19.88
N CYS A 50 -6.68 14.22 -19.55
CA CYS A 50 -7.96 14.18 -18.82
C CYS A 50 -9.06 13.34 -19.50
N PRO A 51 -9.27 13.41 -20.83
CA PRO A 51 -10.28 12.60 -21.49
C PRO A 51 -10.05 11.10 -21.27
N THR A 52 -8.79 10.63 -21.28
CA THR A 52 -8.51 9.19 -21.15
C THR A 52 -8.88 8.68 -19.76
N GLU A 53 -8.59 9.44 -18.71
CA GLU A 53 -8.97 9.04 -17.35
C GLU A 53 -10.49 9.05 -17.16
N ILE A 54 -11.12 10.16 -17.53
CA ILE A 54 -12.55 10.37 -17.30
C ILE A 54 -13.39 9.35 -18.08
N THR A 55 -13.04 9.09 -19.34
CA THR A 55 -13.71 8.05 -20.13
C THR A 55 -13.41 6.63 -19.61
N SER A 56 -12.20 6.35 -19.11
CA SER A 56 -11.89 5.05 -18.52
C SER A 56 -12.71 4.77 -17.27
N PHE A 57 -12.85 5.75 -16.36
CA PHE A 57 -13.75 5.63 -15.21
C PHE A 57 -15.20 5.44 -15.64
N SER A 58 -15.63 6.10 -16.72
CA SER A 58 -17.00 5.96 -17.22
C SER A 58 -17.27 4.59 -17.81
N LYS A 59 -16.29 3.99 -18.48
CA LYS A 59 -16.37 2.62 -19.01
C LYS A 59 -16.48 1.60 -17.87
N ASP A 60 -15.69 1.80 -16.82
CA ASP A 60 -15.64 0.91 -15.66
C ASP A 60 -16.70 1.24 -14.59
N LEU A 61 -17.57 2.23 -14.82
CA LEU A 61 -18.54 2.74 -13.84
C LEU A 61 -19.39 1.62 -13.20
N HIS A 62 -19.86 0.68 -14.01
CA HIS A 62 -20.64 -0.46 -13.55
C HIS A 62 -19.94 -1.25 -12.42
N LEU A 63 -18.62 -1.39 -12.45
CA LEU A 63 -17.85 -2.09 -11.42
C LEU A 63 -17.81 -1.31 -10.10
N PHE A 64 -17.82 0.02 -10.17
CA PHE A 64 -17.90 0.89 -9.00
C PHE A 64 -19.32 0.89 -8.42
N GLU A 65 -20.36 0.89 -9.27
CA GLU A 65 -21.75 0.77 -8.84
C GLU A 65 -22.03 -0.58 -8.16
N GLU A 66 -21.50 -1.68 -8.71
CA GLU A 66 -21.53 -3.00 -8.07
C GLU A 66 -20.76 -3.04 -6.73
N ALA A 67 -19.86 -2.09 -6.51
CA ALA A 67 -19.17 -1.88 -5.24
C ALA A 67 -19.90 -0.89 -4.32
N ASP A 68 -21.11 -0.44 -4.65
CA ASP A 68 -21.81 0.63 -3.93
C ASP A 68 -20.97 1.92 -3.78
N ALA A 69 -20.21 2.24 -4.83
CA ALA A 69 -19.38 3.43 -4.91
C ALA A 69 -19.89 4.38 -5.99
N LYS A 70 -20.02 5.66 -5.62
CA LYS A 70 -20.30 6.77 -6.53
C LYS A 70 -18.99 7.41 -6.98
N LEU A 71 -19.02 8.00 -8.17
CA LEU A 71 -17.91 8.76 -8.73
C LEU A 71 -18.26 10.25 -8.77
N LEU A 72 -17.28 11.11 -8.45
CA LEU A 72 -17.35 12.55 -8.68
C LEU A 72 -15.98 13.00 -9.18
N ALA A 73 -15.94 13.60 -10.37
CA ALA A 73 -14.76 14.25 -10.89
C ALA A 73 -14.85 15.75 -10.66
N VAL A 74 -13.76 16.39 -10.25
CA VAL A 74 -13.72 17.83 -9.95
C VAL A 74 -12.54 18.49 -10.65
N SER A 75 -12.75 19.69 -11.16
CA SER A 75 -11.65 20.59 -11.54
C SER A 75 -11.99 22.03 -11.15
N THR A 76 -11.08 22.95 -11.46
CA THR A 76 -11.24 24.39 -11.19
C THR A 76 -11.99 25.12 -12.33
N ASP A 77 -12.46 24.38 -13.35
CA ASP A 77 -13.31 24.87 -14.43
C ASP A 77 -14.76 25.13 -13.96
N SER A 78 -15.56 25.83 -14.79
CA SER A 78 -16.98 26.08 -14.48
C SER A 78 -17.85 24.93 -14.94
N GLU A 79 -19.04 24.85 -14.36
CA GLU A 79 -20.10 23.97 -14.83
C GLU A 79 -20.42 24.24 -16.31
N TYR A 80 -20.34 25.48 -16.78
CA TYR A 80 -20.54 25.81 -18.19
C TYR A 80 -19.42 25.25 -19.08
N THR A 81 -18.17 25.29 -18.63
CA THR A 81 -17.04 24.66 -19.33
C THR A 81 -17.23 23.14 -19.40
N HIS A 82 -17.60 22.51 -18.28
CA HIS A 82 -17.91 21.08 -18.21
C HIS A 82 -19.00 20.67 -19.19
N GLN A 83 -20.12 21.40 -19.21
CA GLN A 83 -21.21 21.14 -20.15
C GLN A 83 -20.73 21.27 -21.61
N ALA A 84 -20.00 22.34 -21.92
CA ALA A 84 -19.46 22.54 -23.26
C ALA A 84 -18.51 21.41 -23.65
N TRP A 85 -17.69 20.92 -22.73
CA TRP A 85 -16.75 19.84 -22.98
C TRP A 85 -17.45 18.50 -23.19
N ILE A 86 -18.42 18.14 -22.35
CA ILE A 86 -19.25 16.93 -22.51
C ILE A 86 -19.91 16.92 -23.89
N ARG A 87 -20.50 18.04 -24.32
CA ARG A 87 -21.24 18.13 -25.58
C ARG A 87 -20.36 18.17 -26.83
N ASN A 88 -19.16 18.76 -26.74
CA ASN A 88 -18.36 19.09 -27.94
C ASN A 88 -16.99 18.42 -27.99
N GLY A 89 -16.58 17.63 -26.99
CA GLY A 89 -15.25 17.02 -26.99
C GLY A 89 -15.15 15.70 -26.22
N LEU A 90 -15.53 15.69 -24.94
CA LEU A 90 -15.40 14.52 -24.07
C LEU A 90 -16.40 13.40 -24.43
N GLY A 91 -17.61 13.79 -24.83
CA GLY A 91 -18.74 12.88 -24.99
C GLY A 91 -19.44 12.59 -23.65
N ARG A 92 -20.55 11.85 -23.73
CA ARG A 92 -21.34 11.46 -22.55
C ARG A 92 -20.54 10.53 -21.65
N ILE A 93 -20.58 10.82 -20.34
CA ILE A 93 -20.01 9.99 -19.28
C ILE A 93 -21.12 9.62 -18.26
N GLY A 94 -20.84 8.63 -17.41
CA GLY A 94 -21.86 8.08 -16.49
C GLY A 94 -21.94 8.73 -15.11
N TYR A 95 -21.16 9.77 -14.84
CA TYR A 95 -21.09 10.43 -13.53
C TYR A 95 -20.86 11.94 -13.67
N PRO A 96 -21.14 12.74 -12.63
CA PRO A 96 -21.08 14.20 -12.74
C PRO A 96 -19.67 14.79 -12.69
N LEU A 97 -19.54 15.97 -13.28
CA LEU A 97 -18.36 16.85 -13.15
C LEU A 97 -18.71 18.03 -12.24
N GLY A 98 -18.01 18.17 -11.12
CA GLY A 98 -18.13 19.26 -10.16
C GLY A 98 -17.18 20.42 -10.47
N ALA A 99 -17.68 21.64 -10.31
CA ALA A 99 -16.98 22.88 -10.62
C ALA A 99 -16.47 23.59 -9.35
N ASP A 100 -15.17 23.47 -9.06
CA ASP A 100 -14.51 24.15 -7.93
C ASP A 100 -13.99 25.54 -8.35
N LYS A 101 -14.90 26.43 -8.75
CA LYS A 101 -14.53 27.79 -9.21
C LYS A 101 -13.85 28.65 -8.17
N THR A 102 -14.10 28.37 -6.89
CA THR A 102 -13.52 29.08 -5.76
C THR A 102 -12.12 28.57 -5.40
N LEU A 103 -11.68 27.46 -5.99
CA LEU A 103 -10.43 26.75 -5.69
C LEU A 103 -10.36 26.22 -4.25
N SER A 104 -11.45 26.36 -3.48
CA SER A 104 -11.48 26.06 -2.06
C SER A 104 -11.42 24.56 -1.84
N MET A 105 -12.14 23.78 -2.65
CA MET A 105 -12.15 22.33 -2.48
C MET A 105 -10.78 21.73 -2.83
N ALA A 106 -10.16 22.16 -3.94
CA ALA A 106 -8.81 21.75 -4.30
C ALA A 106 -7.78 22.14 -3.23
N THR A 107 -7.96 23.29 -2.58
CA THR A 107 -7.12 23.73 -1.45
C THR A 107 -7.32 22.83 -0.22
N ASP A 108 -8.57 22.57 0.17
CA ASP A 108 -8.91 21.79 1.37
C ASP A 108 -8.46 20.32 1.26
N TYR A 109 -8.51 19.77 0.07
CA TYR A 109 -7.98 18.43 -0.25
C TYR A 109 -6.46 18.44 -0.50
N GLY A 110 -5.81 19.59 -0.53
CA GLY A 110 -4.35 19.74 -0.64
C GLY A 110 -3.80 19.39 -2.02
N VAL A 111 -4.58 19.64 -3.08
CA VAL A 111 -4.24 19.30 -4.47
C VAL A 111 -4.14 20.52 -5.38
N LEU A 112 -4.45 21.73 -4.91
CA LEU A 112 -4.32 22.95 -5.70
C LEU A 112 -2.85 23.31 -5.98
N LEU A 113 -2.53 23.58 -7.25
CA LEU A 113 -1.33 24.30 -7.65
C LEU A 113 -1.67 25.79 -7.66
N GLU A 114 -1.37 26.48 -6.57
CA GLU A 114 -1.74 27.89 -6.33
C GLU A 114 -1.23 28.84 -7.43
N ASP A 115 -0.03 28.58 -7.94
CA ASP A 115 0.64 29.36 -8.99
C ASP A 115 -0.03 29.21 -10.36
N GLN A 116 -0.79 28.14 -10.57
CA GLN A 116 -1.42 27.80 -11.86
C GLN A 116 -2.95 27.83 -11.81
N GLY A 117 -3.57 27.82 -10.63
CA GLY A 117 -5.03 27.81 -10.47
C GLY A 117 -5.68 26.50 -10.94
N VAL A 118 -4.93 25.39 -10.94
CA VAL A 118 -5.39 24.06 -11.38
C VAL A 118 -5.13 23.03 -10.29
N ALA A 119 -5.89 21.94 -10.29
CA ALA A 119 -5.65 20.84 -9.37
C ALA A 119 -4.61 19.86 -9.93
N LEU A 120 -3.83 19.26 -9.04
CA LEU A 120 -3.11 18.01 -9.31
C LEU A 120 -4.12 16.87 -9.51
N ARG A 121 -3.66 15.76 -10.12
CA ARG A 121 -4.44 14.51 -10.24
C ARG A 121 -4.53 13.77 -8.90
N GLY A 122 -5.21 14.39 -7.93
CA GLY A 122 -5.54 13.81 -6.64
C GLY A 122 -6.76 12.91 -6.71
N LEU A 123 -6.75 11.79 -6.00
CA LEU A 123 -7.88 10.87 -5.87
C LEU A 123 -8.03 10.46 -4.41
N PHE A 124 -9.27 10.43 -3.95
CA PHE A 124 -9.66 10.11 -2.59
C PHE A 124 -10.78 9.07 -2.61
N ILE A 125 -10.65 8.04 -1.78
CA ILE A 125 -11.75 7.11 -1.51
C ILE A 125 -12.29 7.43 -0.12
N ILE A 126 -13.56 7.84 -0.09
CA ILE A 126 -14.30 8.26 1.09
C ILE A 126 -15.33 7.16 1.40
N ASP A 127 -15.37 6.72 2.66
CA ASP A 127 -16.29 5.67 3.10
C ASP A 127 -17.71 6.21 3.39
N PRO A 128 -18.72 5.33 3.60
CA PRO A 128 -20.09 5.74 3.89
C PRO A 128 -20.27 6.66 5.10
N ASP A 129 -19.31 6.63 6.03
CA ASP A 129 -19.26 7.53 7.19
C ASP A 129 -18.55 8.85 6.88
N GLN A 130 -18.25 9.13 5.61
CA GLN A 130 -17.53 10.33 5.14
C GLN A 130 -16.10 10.44 5.68
N THR A 131 -15.42 9.32 5.92
CA THR A 131 -14.00 9.28 6.33
C THR A 131 -13.12 8.97 5.12
N ILE A 132 -12.03 9.71 4.94
CA ILE A 132 -11.06 9.42 3.87
C ILE A 132 -10.25 8.18 4.24
N ARG A 133 -10.34 7.13 3.42
CA ARG A 133 -9.66 5.85 3.64
C ARG A 133 -8.45 5.64 2.74
N TYR A 134 -8.40 6.34 1.61
CA TYR A 134 -7.29 6.28 0.68
C TYR A 134 -7.12 7.63 -0.02
N SER A 135 -5.87 7.97 -0.34
CA SER A 135 -5.51 9.16 -1.11
C SER A 135 -4.27 8.87 -1.95
N VAL A 136 -4.28 9.30 -3.20
CA VAL A 136 -3.10 9.29 -4.08
C VAL A 136 -3.09 10.56 -4.92
N ILE A 137 -1.90 11.14 -5.12
CA ILE A 137 -1.72 12.35 -5.92
C ILE A 137 -0.66 12.03 -6.97
N HIS A 138 -1.03 12.16 -8.25
CA HIS A 138 -0.11 12.01 -9.37
C HIS A 138 0.31 13.37 -9.90
N ASP A 139 1.50 13.40 -10.52
CA ASP A 139 1.86 14.50 -11.43
C ASP A 139 0.83 14.56 -12.58
N ASN A 140 0.60 15.76 -13.10
CA ASN A 140 -0.43 16.00 -14.12
C ASN A 140 -0.14 15.30 -15.45
N ASN A 141 1.11 14.89 -15.71
CA ASN A 141 1.49 14.12 -16.88
C ASN A 141 1.19 12.61 -16.79
N ILE A 142 0.78 12.08 -15.63
CA ILE A 142 0.51 10.65 -15.43
C ILE A 142 -0.99 10.42 -15.21
N GLY A 143 -1.60 9.61 -16.09
CA GLY A 143 -2.96 9.11 -15.89
C GLY A 143 -3.01 7.97 -14.85
N ARG A 144 -4.05 7.97 -14.02
CA ARG A 144 -4.36 6.94 -13.03
C ARG A 144 -4.91 5.68 -13.67
N ASN A 145 -4.68 4.56 -13.01
CA ASN A 145 -5.22 3.27 -13.38
C ASN A 145 -6.54 3.01 -12.64
N THR A 146 -7.67 2.95 -13.36
CA THR A 146 -9.01 2.70 -12.79
C THR A 146 -9.10 1.36 -12.07
N GLN A 147 -8.40 0.35 -12.57
CA GLN A 147 -8.39 -0.99 -11.97
C GLN A 147 -7.68 -1.01 -10.63
N GLU A 148 -6.64 -0.18 -10.45
CA GLU A 148 -5.99 -0.04 -9.14
C GLU A 148 -6.90 0.65 -8.14
N VAL A 149 -7.63 1.68 -8.56
CA VAL A 149 -8.61 2.37 -7.70
C VAL A 149 -9.71 1.40 -7.27
N LEU A 150 -10.25 0.60 -8.20
CA LEU A 150 -11.24 -0.44 -7.90
C LEU A 150 -10.66 -1.51 -6.95
N ARG A 151 -9.42 -1.95 -7.16
CA ARG A 151 -8.73 -2.92 -6.30
C ARG A 151 -8.61 -2.39 -4.87
N VAL A 152 -8.17 -1.15 -4.69
CA VAL A 152 -8.06 -0.51 -3.37
C VAL A 152 -9.43 -0.35 -2.71
N LEU A 153 -10.44 0.10 -3.46
CA LEU A 153 -11.82 0.19 -2.96
C LEU A 153 -12.33 -1.16 -2.45
N LYS A 154 -12.23 -2.22 -3.26
CA LYS A 154 -12.65 -3.56 -2.87
C LYS A 154 -11.84 -4.10 -1.68
N ALA A 155 -10.53 -3.81 -1.62
CA ALA A 155 -9.70 -4.16 -0.47
C ALA A 155 -10.20 -3.49 0.81
N LEU A 156 -10.48 -2.18 0.78
CA LEU A 156 -11.04 -1.43 1.91
C LEU A 156 -12.38 -2.00 2.37
N GLN A 157 -13.23 -2.43 1.44
CA GLN A 157 -14.53 -3.04 1.72
C GLN A 157 -14.45 -4.42 2.34
N THR A 158 -13.32 -5.13 2.24
CA THR A 158 -13.16 -6.43 2.93
C THR A 158 -13.18 -6.30 4.45
N GLY A 159 -12.82 -5.12 4.99
CA GLY A 159 -12.63 -4.91 6.43
C GLY A 159 -11.52 -5.78 7.06
N SER A 160 -10.76 -6.50 6.24
CA SER A 160 -9.78 -7.52 6.67
C SER A 160 -8.35 -7.09 6.32
N LEU A 161 -7.36 -7.84 6.80
CA LEU A 161 -5.96 -7.62 6.45
C LEU A 161 -5.70 -8.06 4.99
N CYS A 162 -5.51 -7.10 4.08
CA CYS A 162 -5.04 -7.39 2.73
C CYS A 162 -3.51 -7.33 2.69
N GLY A 163 -2.86 -8.44 2.32
CA GLY A 163 -1.40 -8.49 2.16
C GLY A 163 -0.90 -7.65 0.98
N ALA A 164 0.43 -7.50 0.89
CA ALA A 164 1.04 -6.86 -0.27
C ALA A 164 0.64 -7.59 -1.57
N ASN A 165 0.40 -6.83 -2.64
CA ASN A 165 -0.04 -7.34 -3.95
C ASN A 165 -1.40 -8.07 -3.93
N TRP A 166 -2.24 -7.85 -2.92
CA TRP A 166 -3.60 -8.40 -2.90
C TRP A 166 -4.41 -7.96 -4.13
N THR A 167 -5.07 -8.92 -4.78
CA THR A 167 -5.96 -8.69 -5.93
C THR A 167 -7.39 -9.05 -5.59
N ILE A 168 -8.35 -8.53 -6.35
CA ILE A 168 -9.78 -8.82 -6.18
C ILE A 168 -10.01 -10.33 -6.27
N GLY A 169 -10.62 -10.92 -5.22
CA GLY A 169 -10.85 -12.36 -5.10
C GLY A 169 -9.75 -13.13 -4.35
N SER A 170 -8.60 -12.51 -4.05
CA SER A 170 -7.57 -13.11 -3.20
C SER A 170 -8.05 -13.25 -1.75
N GLN A 171 -7.62 -14.34 -1.09
CA GLN A 171 -7.90 -14.56 0.33
C GLN A 171 -7.21 -13.45 1.18
N PRO A 172 -7.91 -12.84 2.15
CA PRO A 172 -7.28 -11.98 3.14
C PRO A 172 -6.23 -12.74 3.97
N LEU A 173 -5.27 -11.99 4.54
CA LEU A 173 -4.38 -12.53 5.55
C LEU A 173 -5.20 -12.92 6.78
N LYS A 174 -4.96 -14.14 7.27
CA LYS A 174 -5.49 -14.57 8.56
C LYS A 174 -4.68 -13.90 9.66
N GLU A 175 -5.35 -13.43 10.71
CA GLU A 175 -4.72 -13.04 11.97
C GLU A 175 -4.25 -14.27 12.77
N ASP A 176 -3.72 -15.28 12.09
CA ASP A 176 -3.00 -16.35 12.75
C ASP A 176 -1.64 -15.76 13.13
N ARG A 177 -1.62 -15.03 14.25
CA ARG A 177 -0.38 -14.89 15.00
C ARG A 177 -0.04 -16.31 15.43
N PRO A 178 1.06 -16.94 14.94
CA PRO A 178 1.61 -18.04 15.70
C PRO A 178 1.77 -17.49 17.11
N SER A 179 1.22 -18.18 18.10
CA SER A 179 1.45 -17.83 19.49
C SER A 179 2.95 -17.59 19.61
N LEU A 180 3.33 -16.37 20.01
CA LEU A 180 4.66 -16.18 20.55
C LEU A 180 4.76 -17.26 21.63
N PRO A 181 5.78 -18.14 21.60
CA PRO A 181 5.91 -19.15 22.64
C PRO A 181 5.77 -18.43 23.98
N ASP A 182 4.90 -18.94 24.86
CA ASP A 182 4.46 -18.29 26.11
C ASP A 182 5.61 -18.02 27.11
N SER A 183 6.82 -18.31 26.70
CA SER A 183 8.04 -18.03 27.42
C SER A 183 9.20 -18.10 26.42
N PHE A 184 10.17 -17.20 26.56
CA PHE A 184 11.55 -17.55 26.27
C PHE A 184 11.97 -18.63 27.29
N THR A 185 11.44 -19.84 27.17
CA THR A 185 12.06 -21.00 27.81
C THR A 185 13.34 -21.26 27.06
N SER A 186 14.43 -21.26 27.83
CA SER A 186 15.79 -21.42 27.38
C SER A 186 16.05 -22.81 26.82
N ASP A 187 15.52 -23.11 25.64
CA ASP A 187 16.11 -24.16 24.81
C ASP A 187 17.07 -23.47 23.85
N LYS A 188 18.23 -23.07 24.38
CA LYS A 188 19.34 -22.55 23.58
C LYS A 188 19.92 -23.73 22.79
N THR A 189 19.21 -24.22 21.78
CA THR A 189 19.77 -25.21 20.85
C THR A 189 20.92 -24.55 20.11
N VAL A 190 22.14 -25.00 20.41
CA VAL A 190 23.36 -24.53 19.73
C VAL A 190 23.62 -25.44 18.55
N ARG A 191 23.69 -24.88 17.33
CA ARG A 191 24.19 -25.60 16.14
C ARG A 191 25.53 -25.02 15.71
N ILE A 192 26.46 -25.88 15.31
CA ILE A 192 27.74 -25.45 14.76
C ILE A 192 27.98 -26.11 13.40
N TYR A 193 28.21 -25.28 12.39
CA TYR A 193 28.58 -25.72 11.04
C TYR A 193 30.11 -25.75 10.95
N THR A 194 30.65 -26.91 10.57
CA THR A 194 32.09 -27.19 10.62
C THR A 194 32.57 -27.84 9.31
N LEU A 195 33.88 -27.87 9.12
CA LEU A 195 34.53 -28.71 8.12
C LEU A 195 35.65 -29.52 8.78
N PRO A 196 36.00 -30.71 8.25
CA PRO A 196 37.14 -31.49 8.71
C PRO A 196 38.43 -30.67 8.66
N GLY A 197 39.24 -30.74 9.72
CA GLY A 197 40.51 -30.03 9.81
C GLY A 197 40.44 -28.54 10.24
N CYS A 198 39.24 -27.99 10.43
CA CYS A 198 39.06 -26.60 10.89
C CYS A 198 39.47 -26.42 12.37
N SER A 199 40.59 -25.74 12.62
CA SER A 199 41.12 -25.48 13.98
C SER A 199 40.22 -24.58 14.82
N TYR A 200 39.56 -23.60 14.20
CA TYR A 200 38.61 -22.72 14.89
C TYR A 200 37.32 -23.43 15.28
N CYS A 201 36.85 -24.36 14.45
CA CYS A 201 35.68 -25.18 14.72
C CYS A 201 35.91 -26.04 15.95
N ARG A 202 37.10 -26.65 16.06
CA ARG A 202 37.50 -27.41 17.25
C ARG A 202 37.48 -26.56 18.52
N GLN A 203 38.08 -25.36 18.48
CA GLN A 203 38.11 -24.45 19.63
C GLN A 203 36.72 -24.02 20.12
N VAL A 204 35.77 -23.79 19.20
CA VAL A 204 34.38 -23.49 19.60
C VAL A 204 33.73 -24.72 20.23
N LYS A 205 33.93 -25.92 19.69
CA LYS A 205 33.39 -27.16 20.27
C LYS A 205 33.97 -27.46 21.65
N GLU A 206 35.28 -27.28 21.84
CA GLU A 206 35.96 -27.39 23.13
C GLU A 206 35.36 -26.40 24.15
N PHE A 207 35.20 -25.13 23.77
CA PHE A 207 34.55 -24.13 24.62
C PHE A 207 33.13 -24.55 25.04
N LEU A 208 32.31 -25.05 24.10
CA LEU A 208 30.95 -25.50 24.40
C LEU A 208 30.97 -26.71 25.36
N ALA A 209 31.86 -27.68 25.13
CA ALA A 209 32.02 -28.85 25.98
C ALA A 209 32.51 -28.50 27.39
N ASP A 210 33.51 -27.63 27.52
CA ASP A 210 34.08 -27.18 28.79
C ASP A 210 33.06 -26.45 29.68
N ASN A 211 32.05 -25.84 29.06
CA ASN A 211 30.97 -25.13 29.76
C ASN A 211 29.68 -25.97 29.88
N GLY A 212 29.72 -27.26 29.51
CA GLY A 212 28.57 -28.16 29.63
C GLY A 212 27.39 -27.82 28.71
N ILE A 213 27.65 -27.16 27.58
CA ILE A 213 26.64 -26.70 26.64
C ILE A 213 26.46 -27.75 25.54
N SER A 214 25.27 -28.34 25.47
CA SER A 214 24.90 -29.27 24.39
C SER A 214 24.80 -28.54 23.05
N TYR A 215 25.35 -29.15 22.01
CA TYR A 215 25.28 -28.63 20.65
C TYR A 215 25.11 -29.75 19.62
N GLU A 216 24.54 -29.39 18.47
CA GLU A 216 24.46 -30.21 17.26
C GLU A 216 25.54 -29.74 16.28
N GLU A 217 26.37 -30.67 15.79
CA GLU A 217 27.39 -30.40 14.78
C GLU A 217 26.87 -30.77 13.40
N ILE A 218 26.98 -29.84 12.46
CA ILE A 218 26.68 -30.04 11.04
C ILE A 218 27.99 -30.04 10.27
N ASP A 219 28.39 -31.21 9.77
CA ASP A 219 29.60 -31.38 8.96
C ASP A 219 29.31 -31.03 7.51
N LEU A 220 29.81 -29.87 7.08
CA LEU A 220 29.59 -29.36 5.73
C LEU A 220 30.30 -30.19 4.64
N ASP A 221 31.18 -31.13 4.98
CA ASP A 221 31.78 -32.04 4.00
C ASP A 221 30.77 -33.09 3.51
N SER A 222 29.78 -33.41 4.35
CA SER A 222 28.79 -34.45 4.07
C SER A 222 27.33 -33.99 4.09
N ASP A 223 27.04 -32.82 4.67
CA ASP A 223 25.68 -32.29 4.80
C ASP A 223 25.32 -31.25 3.72
N LEU A 224 24.54 -31.69 2.72
CA LEU A 224 24.05 -30.84 1.62
C LEU A 224 23.08 -29.74 2.08
N GLN A 225 22.32 -29.95 3.15
CA GLN A 225 21.41 -28.93 3.67
C GLN A 225 22.18 -27.85 4.41
N GLY A 226 23.22 -28.24 5.15
CA GLY A 226 24.19 -27.33 5.74
C GLY A 226 24.90 -26.47 4.70
N GLN A 227 25.34 -27.07 3.58
CA GLN A 227 25.93 -26.32 2.48
C GLN A 227 24.96 -25.28 1.89
N ALA A 228 23.71 -25.69 1.61
CA ALA A 228 22.69 -24.77 1.09
C ALA A 228 22.37 -23.61 2.08
N PHE A 229 22.38 -23.88 3.39
CA PHE A 229 22.24 -22.85 4.42
C PHE A 229 23.37 -21.82 4.32
N MET A 230 24.62 -22.28 4.25
CA MET A 230 25.80 -21.41 4.13
C MET A 230 25.74 -20.53 2.87
N ASP A 231 25.38 -21.12 1.73
CA ASP A 231 25.26 -20.43 0.45
C ASP A 231 24.15 -19.37 0.48
N SER A 232 22.98 -19.70 1.04
CA SER A 232 21.83 -18.78 1.11
C SER A 232 22.09 -17.53 1.95
N ARG A 233 23.04 -17.60 2.88
CA ARG A 233 23.45 -16.50 3.77
C ARG A 233 24.73 -15.80 3.30
N GLY A 234 25.41 -16.35 2.28
CA GLY A 234 26.69 -15.84 1.79
C GLY A 234 27.83 -16.00 2.80
N TYR A 235 27.74 -16.98 3.71
CA TYR A 235 28.80 -17.22 4.69
C TYR A 235 29.96 -17.96 4.05
N THR A 236 31.15 -17.37 4.16
CA THR A 236 32.39 -17.94 3.61
C THR A 236 33.40 -18.32 4.69
N ALA A 237 33.11 -17.99 5.95
CA ALA A 237 33.99 -18.25 7.10
C ALA A 237 33.39 -19.30 8.04
N LEU A 238 34.26 -20.13 8.61
CA LEU A 238 33.93 -21.16 9.58
C LEU A 238 34.63 -20.93 10.94
N PRO A 239 34.07 -21.44 12.05
CA PRO A 239 32.74 -22.06 12.14
C PRO A 239 31.62 -21.04 11.96
N VAL A 240 30.41 -21.51 11.63
CA VAL A 240 29.19 -20.73 11.85
C VAL A 240 28.47 -21.33 13.05
N THR A 241 28.19 -20.51 14.06
CA THR A 241 27.49 -20.94 15.29
C THR A 241 26.12 -20.27 15.34
N VAL A 242 25.07 -21.09 15.47
CA VAL A 242 23.69 -20.64 15.57
C VAL A 242 23.18 -20.92 16.98
N ILE A 243 22.73 -19.87 17.67
CA ILE A 243 22.24 -19.91 19.05
C ILE A 243 20.83 -19.31 19.04
N GLY A 244 19.81 -20.17 19.04
CA GLY A 244 18.43 -19.73 18.84
C GLY A 244 18.26 -19.02 17.49
N SER A 245 17.94 -17.72 17.52
CA SER A 245 17.80 -16.87 16.33
C SER A 245 19.09 -16.13 15.92
N HIS A 246 20.18 -16.28 16.67
CA HIS A 246 21.43 -15.56 16.40
C HIS A 246 22.38 -16.42 15.56
N GLU A 247 22.86 -15.86 14.44
CA GLU A 247 23.85 -16.48 13.56
C GLU A 247 25.19 -15.75 13.70
N ILE A 248 26.25 -16.50 14.04
CA ILE A 248 27.60 -15.96 14.22
C ILE A 248 28.53 -16.62 13.20
N SER A 249 29.00 -15.85 12.22
CA SER A 249 29.96 -16.33 11.22
C SER A 249 31.42 -16.07 11.66
N GLY A 250 32.25 -17.10 11.52
CA GLY A 250 33.67 -17.09 11.88
C GLY A 250 33.92 -17.29 13.37
N PHE A 251 35.21 -17.38 13.72
CA PHE A 251 35.64 -17.58 15.11
C PHE A 251 35.42 -16.33 15.98
N ARG A 252 34.30 -16.30 16.71
CA ARG A 252 33.88 -15.16 17.55
C ARG A 252 33.43 -15.61 18.94
N LEU A 253 34.38 -16.15 19.71
CA LEU A 253 34.11 -16.63 21.07
C LEU A 253 33.58 -15.53 22.01
N ASP A 254 33.96 -14.27 21.78
CA ASP A 254 33.43 -13.12 22.50
C ASP A 254 31.89 -13.05 22.43
N LYS A 255 31.34 -13.15 21.22
CA LYS A 255 29.90 -13.13 20.96
C LYS A 255 29.20 -14.40 21.44
N ILE A 256 29.86 -15.54 21.28
CA ILE A 256 29.31 -16.83 21.73
C ILE A 256 29.15 -16.82 23.26
N LYS A 257 30.14 -16.27 23.99
CA LYS A 257 30.06 -16.11 25.45
C LYS A 257 28.91 -15.20 25.85
N GLU A 258 28.79 -14.02 25.24
CA GLU A 258 27.71 -13.06 25.52
C GLU A 258 26.30 -13.67 25.39
N LEU A 259 26.12 -14.60 24.44
CA LEU A 259 24.83 -15.24 24.22
C LEU A 259 24.57 -16.47 25.09
N LEU A 260 25.61 -17.14 25.60
CA LEU A 260 25.48 -18.42 26.30
C LEU A 260 25.69 -18.33 27.81
N LEU A 261 26.56 -17.44 28.28
CA LEU A 261 26.96 -17.24 29.69
C LEU A 261 26.37 -15.95 30.25
#